data_AF-A0A6G7X2G3-F1
#
_entry.id   AF-A0A6G7X2G3-F1
#
_cell.length_a   1.000
_cell.length_b   1.000
_cell.length_c   1.000
_cell.angle_alpha   90.00
_cell.angle_beta   90.00
_cell.angle_gamma   90.00
#
_symmetry.space_group_name_H-M   'P 1'
#
loop_
_entity.id
_entity.type
_entity.pdbx_description
1 polymer ?
#
loop_
_entity_poly.entity_id
_entity_poly.type
_entity_poly.pdbx_seq_one_letter_code
_entity_poly.pdbx_strand_id
1 'polypeptide(L)' 'MMKPRLGMTARTGEKCPKSGVWKAMGVPETVTLSVSRGNRMPANGNKNVSWKLIIMF' A
#
# COMPACT_ATOMS: atom_id res chain seq x y z
N MET A 1 -9.15 -3.00 -15.84
CA MET A 1 -8.21 -2.81 -14.69
C MET A 1 -7.60 -1.42 -14.81
N MET A 2 -7.66 -0.56 -13.78
CA MET A 2 -7.02 0.76 -13.84
C MET A 2 -5.50 0.59 -14.01
N LYS A 3 -4.92 1.38 -14.92
CA LYS A 3 -3.46 1.44 -15.07
C LYS A 3 -2.84 1.93 -13.77
N PRO A 4 -1.76 1.29 -13.28
CA PRO A 4 -1.14 1.77 -12.06
C PRO A 4 -0.60 3.19 -12.17
N ARG A 5 -0.87 4.01 -11.15
CA ARG A 5 -0.39 5.39 -11.02
C ARG A 5 -0.02 5.70 -9.57
N LEU A 6 0.92 6.62 -9.37
CA LEU A 6 1.22 7.18 -8.06
C LEU A 6 -0.05 7.75 -7.41
N GLY A 7 -0.12 7.65 -6.09
CA GLY A 7 -1.27 8.08 -5.30
C GLY A 7 -2.45 7.12 -5.31
N MET A 8 -2.38 5.99 -6.03
CA MET A 8 -3.37 4.92 -5.90
C MET A 8 -3.43 4.37 -4.47
N THR A 9 -4.54 3.74 -4.13
CA THR A 9 -4.75 3.14 -2.83
C THR A 9 -5.03 1.65 -2.92
N ALA A 10 -4.66 0.93 -1.87
CA ALA A 10 -5.00 -0.47 -1.66
C ALA A 10 -5.23 -0.71 -0.16
N ARG A 11 -6.16 -1.59 0.19
CA ARG A 11 -6.47 -1.94 1.58
C ARG A 11 -5.62 -3.10 2.04
N THR A 12 -5.34 -3.11 3.33
CA THR A 12 -4.73 -4.26 4.01
C THR A 12 -5.49 -5.55 3.64
N GLY A 13 -4.73 -6.60 3.31
CA GLY A 13 -5.29 -7.89 2.91
C GLY A 13 -5.59 -8.05 1.42
N GLU A 14 -5.68 -6.97 0.64
CA GLU A 14 -5.82 -7.03 -0.84
C GLU A 14 -4.49 -7.44 -1.50
N LYS A 15 -4.55 -7.93 -2.74
CA LYS A 15 -3.34 -8.11 -3.54
C LYS A 15 -2.80 -6.74 -3.96
N CYS A 16 -1.51 -6.53 -3.76
CA CYS A 16 -0.81 -5.32 -4.16
C CYS A 16 -0.96 -5.13 -5.68
N PRO A 17 -1.57 -4.02 -6.14
CA PRO A 17 -1.81 -3.81 -7.57
C PRO A 17 -0.55 -3.44 -8.34
N LYS A 18 0.47 -2.87 -7.67
CA LYS A 18 1.72 -2.39 -8.29
C LYS A 18 2.86 -2.38 -7.27
N SER A 19 4.01 -2.92 -7.69
CA SER A 19 5.26 -2.85 -6.95
C SER A 19 5.66 -1.41 -6.67
N GLY A 20 6.03 -1.13 -5.43
CA GLY A 20 6.44 0.20 -5.03
C GLY A 20 6.51 0.38 -3.52
N VAL A 21 6.76 1.61 -3.10
CA VAL A 21 6.70 2.02 -1.70
C VAL A 21 5.30 2.57 -1.40
N TRP A 22 4.70 2.02 -0.36
CA TRP A 22 3.34 2.31 0.06
C TRP A 22 3.35 2.95 1.45
N LYS A 23 2.60 4.05 1.61
CA LYS A 23 2.41 4.76 2.89
C LYS A 23 1.08 4.40 3.52
N ALA A 24 1.06 4.05 4.80
CA ALA A 24 -0.17 3.85 5.56
C ALA A 24 -0.92 5.18 5.73
N MET A 25 -2.23 5.17 5.51
CA MET A 25 -3.13 6.30 5.68
C MET A 25 -4.02 6.08 6.91
N GLY A 26 -4.42 7.18 7.55
CA GLY A 26 -5.31 7.15 8.71
C GLY A 26 -4.64 6.74 10.02
N VAL A 27 -3.31 6.77 10.07
CA VAL A 27 -2.51 6.59 11.29
C VAL A 27 -1.70 7.86 11.58
N PRO A 28 -1.46 8.22 12.86
CA PRO A 28 -0.72 9.42 13.21
C PRO A 28 0.74 9.38 12.73
N GLU A 29 1.33 8.19 12.75
CA GLU A 29 2.73 7.97 12.40
C GLU A 29 2.88 7.72 10.89
N THR A 30 4.00 8.18 10.32
CA THR A 30 4.35 7.86 8.93
C THR A 30 4.95 6.46 8.87
N VAL A 31 4.14 5.48 8.45
CA VAL A 31 4.59 4.11 8.18
C VAL A 31 4.66 3.89 6.67
N THR A 32 5.82 3.47 6.17
CA THR A 32 6.03 3.15 4.75
C THR A 32 6.64 1.76 4.60
N LEU A 33 6.24 1.03 3.56
CA LEU A 33 6.76 -0.31 3.26
C LEU A 33 6.88 -0.52 1.76
N SER A 34 7.89 -1.28 1.33
CA SER A 34 7.99 -1.78 -0.04
C SER A 34 7.13 -3.04 -0.19
N VAL A 35 6.25 -3.05 -1.19
CA VAL A 35 5.37 -4.18 -1.46
C VAL A 35 5.40 -4.49 -2.94
N SER A 36 5.72 -5.73 -3.29
CA SER A 36 5.72 -6.22 -4.67
C SER A 36 4.30 -6.52 -5.15
N ARG A 37 4.02 -6.26 -6.43
CA ARG A 37 2.75 -6.59 -7.06
C ARG A 37 2.39 -8.06 -6.82
N GLY A 38 1.12 -8.32 -6.50
CA GLY A 38 0.59 -9.65 -6.23
C GLY A 38 0.72 -10.09 -4.76
N ASN A 39 1.66 -9.53 -4.00
CA ASN A 39 1.76 -9.80 -2.57
C ASN A 39 0.58 -9.22 -1.81
N ARG A 40 0.24 -9.82 -0.67
CA ARG A 40 -0.83 -9.32 0.18
C ARG A 40 -0.38 -8.02 0.86
N MET A 41 -1.21 -6.98 0.82
CA MET A 41 -0.94 -5.72 1.48
C MET A 41 -0.85 -5.94 3.01
N PRO A 42 0.25 -5.50 3.66
CA PRO A 42 0.50 -5.79 5.07
C PRO A 42 -0.44 -5.01 5.99
N ALA A 43 -0.68 -5.55 7.19
CA ALA A 43 -1.35 -4.84 8.27
C ALA A 43 -0.35 -3.97 9.05
N ASN A 44 -0.81 -2.89 9.68
CA ASN A 44 0.01 -2.11 10.60
C ASN A 44 -0.33 -2.49 12.05
N GLY A 45 0.48 -3.32 12.71
CA GLY A 45 0.28 -3.71 14.11
C GLY A 45 -1.12 -4.22 14.41
N ASN A 46 -1.60 -5.22 13.64
CA ASN A 46 -2.97 -5.76 13.65
C ASN A 46 -4.09 -4.83 13.20
N LYS A 47 -3.80 -3.59 12.77
CA LYS A 47 -4.82 -2.67 12.24
C LYS A 47 -4.93 -2.76 10.73
N ASN A 48 -6.18 -2.79 10.25
CA ASN A 48 -6.51 -2.68 8.85
C ASN A 48 -6.36 -1.21 8.42
N VAL A 49 -5.34 -0.92 7.61
CA VAL A 49 -5.09 0.42 7.08
C VAL A 49 -5.30 0.45 5.57
N SER A 50 -5.54 1.66 5.06
CA SER A 50 -5.42 1.94 3.62
C SER A 50 -4.00 2.38 3.32
N TRP A 51 -3.43 1.84 2.27
CA TRP A 51 -2.10 2.18 1.79
C TRP A 51 -2.19 3.09 0.58
N LYS A 52 -1.27 4.03 0.45
CA LYS A 52 -1.13 4.92 -0.72
C LYS A 52 0.23 4.72 -1.37
N LEU A 53 0.25 4.44 -2.66
CA LEU A 53 1.48 4.29 -3.44
C LEU A 53 2.17 5.65 -3.59
N ILE A 54 3.40 5.76 -3.10
CA ILE A 54 4.18 7.02 -3.13
C ILE A 54 5.43 6.95 -4.01
N ILE A 55 5.96 5.75 -4.27
CA ILE A 55 7.10 5.52 -5.18
C ILE A 55 6.80 4.23 -5.97
N MET A 56 7.13 4.18 -7.26
CA MET A 56 7.01 2.99 -8.10
C MET A 56 8.38 2.44 -8.48
N PHE A 57 8.46 1.12 -8.61
CA PHE A 57 9.57 0.41 -9.26
C PHE A 57 9.05 -0.84 -9.98
#